data_AF-A0A7J4S8H1-F1
#
_entry.id   AF-A0A7J4S8H1-F1
#
_cell.length_a   1.000
_cell.length_b   1.000
_cell.length_c   1.000
_cell.angle_alpha   90.00
_cell.angle_beta   90.00
_cell.angle_gamma   90.00
#
_symmetry.space_group_name_H-M   'P 1'
#
loop_
_entity.id
_entity.type
_entity.pdbx_description
1 polymer ?
#
loop_
_entity_poly.entity_id
_entity_poly.type
_entity_poly.pdbx_seq_one_letter_code
_entity_poly.pdbx_strand_id
1 'polypeptide(L)'
;MALRALTPGKAAYCSDCGASTLPDAEKCGSCGAEFEGFMDAVLCPICNSVNPAETKECRKCSAKFPEVQTVDLTAKPVESAQEEEYLRNILRLSRDKAKARVAPPAPLSGPSPSSAEPVSLMEGDRGESDLETHLWRLAEPFEKMIDRRKERLAQMDGLIERARTRIKALEDSTNEIEVREREELKRQIEELLLEKEDILKIEEGLVEMENTYRNILRMQQDELKAKETSLRARIEAFRQELEKRERSYGQIRERESDIVRREDEFRVLMNRLHERERELEKREDLLRDKARLLDERHHALSEAEVDLERRRWGLEQKASAATSAAKAGETTITVAPAAQEMTDLRARMTQMEEQMEKLQAEKAELASEQKELQEFRESIKTVMKDLDELLGELPDDKIRRFAKSSRFAVYEQVMDDLEL
;
A
#
# COMPACT_ATOMS: atom_id res chain seq x y z
N MET A 1 5.34 29.56 19.91
CA MET A 1 5.31 29.74 18.46
C MET A 1 5.97 28.53 17.87
N ALA A 2 5.33 27.88 16.89
CA ALA A 2 5.73 26.57 16.44
C ALA A 2 6.46 26.65 15.08
N LEU A 3 7.33 25.69 14.82
CA LEU A 3 7.92 25.47 13.50
C LEU A 3 7.21 24.31 12.82
N ARG A 4 7.11 24.39 11.48
CA ARG A 4 6.58 23.31 10.66
C ARG A 4 7.72 22.34 10.36
N ALA A 5 7.67 21.19 11.01
CA ALA A 5 8.69 20.16 10.95
C ALA A 5 8.47 19.26 9.72
N LEU A 6 9.36 19.35 8.74
CA LEU A 6 9.31 18.59 7.50
C LEU A 6 10.18 17.34 7.60
N THR A 7 9.58 16.18 7.37
CA THR A 7 10.30 14.91 7.28
C THR A 7 10.86 14.68 5.87
N PRO A 8 11.89 13.82 5.69
CA PRO A 8 12.42 13.49 4.37
C PRO A 8 11.37 13.01 3.36
N GLY A 9 10.29 12.39 3.84
CA GLY A 9 9.12 11.98 3.04
C GLY A 9 8.12 13.10 2.74
N LYS A 10 8.46 14.37 2.96
CA LYS A 10 7.61 15.56 2.80
C LYS A 10 6.34 15.61 3.67
N ALA A 11 6.23 14.76 4.69
CA ALA A 11 5.18 14.89 5.68
C ALA A 11 5.52 16.02 6.68
N ALA A 12 4.55 16.87 6.98
CA ALA A 12 4.68 18.02 7.87
C ALA A 12 4.06 17.74 9.24
N TYR A 13 4.75 18.17 10.29
CA TYR A 13 4.33 18.03 11.69
C TYR A 13 4.51 19.35 12.44
N CYS A 14 3.77 19.52 13.53
CA CYS A 14 3.98 20.64 14.45
C CYS A 14 5.16 20.35 15.39
N SER A 15 6.14 21.25 15.48
CA SER A 15 7.29 21.11 16.39
C SER A 15 6.89 21.04 17.87
N ASP A 16 5.81 21.72 18.26
CA ASP A 16 5.43 21.89 19.66
C ASP A 16 4.60 20.70 20.17
N CYS A 17 3.59 20.27 19.41
CA CYS A 17 2.69 19.20 19.83
C CYS A 17 2.90 17.87 19.10
N GLY A 18 3.70 17.84 18.03
CA GLY A 18 3.97 16.64 17.23
C GLY A 18 2.81 16.17 16.35
N ALA A 19 1.71 16.93 16.27
CA ALA A 19 0.57 16.58 15.42
C ALA A 19 0.91 16.73 13.93
N SER A 20 0.36 15.85 13.09
CA SER A 20 0.45 15.97 11.63
C SER A 20 -0.26 17.24 11.16
N THR A 21 0.40 18.02 10.32
CA THR A 21 -0.16 19.25 9.75
C THR A 21 -0.07 19.25 8.24
N LEU A 22 -0.92 20.05 7.59
CA LEU A 22 -0.81 20.27 6.15
C LEU A 22 0.43 21.13 5.85
N PRO A 23 1.09 20.93 4.70
CA PRO A 23 2.29 21.67 4.32
C PRO A 23 2.05 23.18 4.16
N ASP A 24 0.81 23.61 3.92
CA ASP A 24 0.42 25.03 3.72
C ASP A 24 -0.38 25.64 4.88
N ALA A 25 -0.62 24.91 5.98
CA ALA A 25 -1.48 25.39 7.07
C ALA A 25 -0.80 26.46 7.93
N GLU A 26 -1.34 27.68 8.03
CA GLU A 26 -0.77 28.80 8.82
C GLU A 26 -0.68 28.54 10.33
N LYS A 27 -1.54 27.68 10.88
CA LYS A 27 -1.56 27.32 12.31
C LYS A 27 -1.80 25.82 12.51
N CYS A 28 -1.35 25.29 13.64
CA CYS A 28 -1.57 23.90 14.00
C CYS A 28 -3.03 23.65 14.38
N GLY A 29 -3.69 22.71 13.70
CA GLY A 29 -5.08 22.33 14.02
C GLY A 29 -5.27 21.65 15.38
N SER A 30 -4.21 21.15 16.01
CA SER A 30 -4.28 20.46 17.31
C SER A 30 -3.95 21.36 18.50
N CYS A 31 -2.88 22.16 18.44
CA CYS A 31 -2.47 23.03 19.55
C CYS A 31 -2.74 24.53 19.33
N GLY A 32 -3.21 24.92 18.14
CA GLY A 32 -3.52 26.32 17.81
C GLY A 32 -2.33 27.23 17.58
N ALA A 33 -1.09 26.73 17.70
CA ALA A 33 0.12 27.54 17.51
C ALA A 33 0.29 27.96 16.04
N GLU A 34 0.62 29.23 15.82
CA GLU A 34 0.99 29.78 14.51
C GLU A 34 2.38 29.27 14.09
N PHE A 35 2.54 29.03 12.78
CA PHE A 35 3.79 28.56 12.20
C PHE A 35 4.64 29.72 11.68
N GLU A 36 5.83 29.91 12.25
CA GLU A 36 6.76 30.99 11.87
C GLU A 36 7.83 30.56 10.86
N GLY A 37 7.76 29.32 10.35
CA GLY A 37 8.73 28.81 9.38
C GLY A 37 8.79 27.29 9.32
N PHE A 38 9.81 26.77 8.65
CA PHE A 38 10.04 25.35 8.42
C PHE A 38 11.33 24.88 9.10
N MET A 39 11.36 23.64 9.57
CA MET A 39 12.57 22.98 10.05
C MET A 39 12.63 21.55 9.52
N ASP A 40 13.82 21.05 9.22
CA ASP A 40 14.01 19.64 8.86
C ASP A 40 13.95 18.76 10.11
N ALA A 41 13.15 17.71 10.04
CA ALA A 41 12.86 16.86 11.18
C ALA A 41 12.87 15.37 10.85
N VAL A 42 13.22 14.56 11.84
CA VAL A 42 13.21 13.11 11.80
C VAL A 42 12.30 12.60 12.91
N LEU A 43 11.45 11.64 12.56
CA LEU A 43 10.60 10.96 13.54
C LEU A 43 11.43 9.90 14.27
N CYS A 44 11.30 9.88 15.60
CA CYS A 44 11.90 8.81 16.38
C CYS A 44 11.24 7.47 16.02
N PRO A 45 11.98 6.45 15.55
CA PRO A 45 11.39 5.17 15.16
C PRO A 45 10.83 4.37 16.36
N ILE A 46 11.17 4.79 17.58
CA ILE A 46 10.75 4.11 18.81
C ILE A 46 9.50 4.75 19.43
N CYS A 47 9.47 6.09 19.55
CA CYS A 47 8.40 6.81 20.24
C CYS A 47 7.63 7.79 19.36
N ASN A 48 7.94 7.82 18.06
CA ASN A 48 7.35 8.67 17.04
C ASN A 48 7.39 10.17 17.35
N SER A 49 8.30 10.62 18.22
CA SER A 49 8.46 12.04 18.50
C SER A 49 9.16 12.74 17.32
N VAL A 50 8.75 13.97 17.05
CA VAL A 50 9.41 14.86 16.08
C VAL A 50 10.71 15.38 16.71
N ASN A 51 11.84 15.20 16.02
CA ASN A 51 13.14 15.73 16.46
C ASN A 51 13.79 16.47 15.29
N PRO A 52 14.59 17.52 15.52
CA PRO A 52 15.36 18.14 14.44
C PRO A 52 16.30 17.13 13.77
N ALA A 53 16.50 17.24 12.45
CA ALA A 53 17.34 16.31 11.69
C ALA A 53 18.80 16.24 12.20
N GLU A 54 19.29 17.33 12.80
CA GLU A 54 20.65 17.43 13.35
C GLU A 54 20.82 16.75 14.72
N THR A 55 19.73 16.30 15.36
CA THR A 55 19.83 15.70 16.69
C THR A 55 20.33 14.26 16.64
N LYS A 56 21.37 13.95 17.42
CA LYS A 56 21.94 12.59 17.55
C LYS A 56 21.11 11.68 18.45
N GLU A 57 20.22 12.25 19.27
CA GLU A 57 19.39 11.50 20.21
C GLU A 57 17.96 12.06 20.24
N CYS A 58 16.99 11.17 20.44
CA CYS A 58 15.60 11.54 20.58
C CYS A 58 15.37 12.33 21.87
N ARG A 59 14.76 13.52 21.76
CA ARG A 59 14.45 14.39 22.91
C ARG A 59 13.44 13.78 23.89
N LYS A 60 12.64 12.80 23.46
CA LYS A 60 11.56 12.19 24.25
C LYS A 60 11.94 10.86 24.91
N CYS A 61 12.71 10.01 24.22
CA CYS A 61 13.05 8.66 24.71
C CYS A 61 14.55 8.37 24.76
N SER A 62 15.40 9.36 24.48
CA SER A 62 16.87 9.26 24.52
C SER A 62 17.45 8.17 23.62
N ALA A 63 16.69 7.70 22.64
CA ALA A 63 17.16 6.76 21.63
C ALA A 63 18.17 7.45 20.71
N LYS A 64 19.35 6.84 20.54
CA LYS A 64 20.39 7.34 19.64
C LYS A 64 19.96 7.12 18.18
N PHE A 65 20.01 8.19 17.40
CA PHE A 65 19.86 8.11 15.95
C PHE A 65 21.18 7.58 15.36
N PRO A 66 21.14 6.65 14.38
CA PRO A 66 22.34 6.24 13.66
C PRO A 66 22.99 7.47 13.01
N GLU A 67 24.33 7.59 13.09
CA GLU A 67 25.03 8.67 12.39
C GLU A 67 24.79 8.53 10.89
N VAL A 68 24.03 9.46 10.34
CA VAL A 68 23.83 9.61 8.90
C VAL A 68 25.19 10.05 8.36
N GLN A 69 25.92 9.13 7.72
CA GLN A 69 26.96 9.55 6.78
C GLN A 69 26.24 10.43 5.76
N THR A 70 26.61 11.72 5.73
CA THR A 70 26.18 12.66 4.69
C THR A 70 26.61 12.07 3.35
N VAL A 71 25.68 11.42 2.66
CA VAL A 71 25.92 10.84 1.35
C VAL A 71 25.91 12.00 0.35
N ASP A 72 27.05 12.25 -0.26
CA ASP A 72 27.20 13.14 -1.41
C ASP A 72 26.18 12.74 -2.50
N LEU A 73 25.41 13.73 -2.96
CA LEU A 73 24.32 13.62 -3.93
C LEU A 73 24.80 13.38 -5.38
N THR A 74 25.74 12.44 -5.61
CA THR A 74 26.30 12.18 -6.95
C THR A 74 26.50 10.69 -7.29
N ALA A 75 25.56 9.80 -6.92
CA ALA A 75 25.58 8.44 -7.45
C ALA A 75 24.18 7.90 -7.83
N LYS A 76 24.15 7.16 -8.95
CA LYS A 76 23.01 6.54 -9.65
C LYS A 76 22.28 5.47 -8.79
N PRO A 77 21.03 5.10 -9.16
CA PRO A 77 20.11 4.40 -8.28
C PRO A 77 20.44 2.91 -8.17
N VAL A 78 20.85 2.49 -6.98
CA VAL A 78 20.83 1.09 -6.51
C VAL A 78 20.12 1.09 -5.14
N GLU A 79 18.96 1.73 -5.06
CA GLU A 79 18.28 2.01 -3.78
C GLU A 79 17.33 0.89 -3.34
N SER A 80 16.79 0.06 -4.26
CA SER A 80 15.79 -0.96 -3.87
C SER A 80 16.38 -2.11 -3.05
N ALA A 81 17.60 -2.57 -3.36
CA ALA A 81 18.22 -3.67 -2.63
C ALA A 81 18.73 -3.26 -1.24
N GLN A 82 19.23 -2.02 -1.11
CA GLN A 82 19.76 -1.49 0.15
C GLN A 82 18.63 -1.12 1.11
N GLU A 83 17.52 -0.60 0.61
CA GLU A 83 16.31 -0.35 1.41
C GLU A 83 15.65 -1.67 1.85
N GLU A 84 15.57 -2.68 1.00
CA GLU A 84 15.08 -4.01 1.39
C GLU A 84 15.98 -4.67 2.45
N GLU A 85 17.31 -4.54 2.31
CA GLU A 85 18.25 -5.08 3.29
C GLU A 85 18.18 -4.31 4.62
N TYR A 86 17.98 -2.99 4.58
CA TYR A 86 17.72 -2.15 5.74
C TYR A 86 16.44 -2.55 6.48
N LEU A 87 15.33 -2.75 5.75
CA LEU A 87 14.05 -3.19 6.32
C LEU A 87 14.14 -4.61 6.88
N ARG A 88 14.85 -5.53 6.20
CA ARG A 88 15.11 -6.89 6.71
C ARG A 88 15.93 -6.85 7.99
N ASN A 89 16.92 -5.96 8.11
CA ASN A 89 17.72 -5.81 9.32
C ASN A 89 16.90 -5.25 10.48
N ILE A 90 16.01 -4.27 10.23
CA ILE A 90 15.10 -3.73 11.23
C ILE A 90 14.14 -4.81 11.77
N LEU A 91 13.57 -5.63 10.88
CA LEU A 91 12.68 -6.73 11.27
C LEU A 91 13.42 -7.85 12.02
N ARG A 92 14.70 -8.06 11.72
CA ARG A 92 15.55 -9.03 12.44
C ARG A 92 15.86 -8.54 13.86
N LEU A 93 16.22 -7.26 14.00
CA LEU A 93 16.47 -6.62 15.29
C LEU A 93 15.22 -6.57 16.19
N SER A 94 14.04 -6.32 15.63
CA SER A 94 12.79 -6.35 16.39
C SER A 94 12.45 -7.76 16.88
N ARG A 95 12.70 -8.78 16.07
CA ARG A 95 12.52 -10.19 16.42
C ARG A 95 13.54 -10.68 17.46
N ASP A 96 14.80 -10.28 17.35
CA ASP A 96 15.83 -10.66 18.31
C ASP A 96 15.63 -9.99 19.68
N LYS A 97 15.10 -8.76 19.70
CA LYS A 97 14.69 -8.08 20.95
C LYS A 97 13.42 -8.66 21.56
N ALA A 98 12.48 -9.15 20.74
CA ALA A 98 11.32 -9.91 21.21
C ALA A 98 11.74 -11.25 21.83
N LYS A 99 12.71 -11.95 21.23
CA LYS A 99 13.30 -13.17 21.79
C LYS A 99 14.09 -12.93 23.07
N ALA A 100 14.83 -11.81 23.15
CA ALA A 100 15.53 -11.40 24.37
C ALA A 100 14.59 -11.03 25.54
N ARG A 101 13.33 -10.70 25.26
CA ARG A 101 12.27 -10.53 26.28
C ARG A 101 11.60 -11.83 26.72
N VAL A 102 11.76 -12.92 25.95
CA VAL A 102 11.12 -14.23 26.20
C VAL A 102 12.11 -15.28 26.71
N ALA A 103 13.43 -15.02 26.65
CA ALA A 103 14.44 -15.89 27.24
C ALA A 103 14.50 -15.70 28.78
N PRO A 104 14.39 -16.76 29.59
CA PRO A 104 14.49 -16.66 31.04
C PRO A 104 15.95 -16.38 31.45
N PRO A 105 16.20 -15.51 32.44
CA PRO A 105 17.53 -15.33 33.00
C PRO A 105 17.93 -16.56 33.84
N ALA A 106 19.22 -16.90 33.81
CA ALA A 106 19.83 -17.87 34.71
C ALA A 106 19.71 -17.44 36.19
N PRO A 107 19.66 -18.37 37.15
CA PRO A 107 19.14 -18.12 38.49
C PRO A 107 20.18 -17.47 39.40
N LEU A 108 19.82 -16.34 40.01
CA LEU A 108 20.45 -15.87 41.25
C LEU A 108 19.37 -15.49 42.27
N SER A 109 19.50 -16.13 43.41
CA SER A 109 18.70 -16.21 44.63
C SER A 109 18.23 -14.87 45.23
N GLY A 110 16.94 -14.79 45.61
CA GLY A 110 16.37 -13.77 46.51
C GLY A 110 14.83 -13.77 46.48
N PRO A 111 14.10 -13.63 47.61
CA PRO A 111 12.69 -14.02 47.70
C PRO A 111 11.70 -12.98 47.15
N SER A 112 10.60 -13.51 46.62
CA SER A 112 9.37 -12.86 46.13
C SER A 112 8.63 -12.06 47.24
N PRO A 113 7.64 -11.18 46.93
CA PRO A 113 6.37 -11.61 46.34
C PRO A 113 5.81 -10.74 45.20
N SER A 114 5.45 -11.44 44.11
CA SER A 114 4.17 -11.39 43.38
C SER A 114 3.72 -10.14 42.60
N SER A 115 3.01 -10.46 41.50
CA SER A 115 2.30 -9.64 40.50
C SER A 115 3.16 -9.03 39.38
N ALA A 116 2.83 -9.14 38.09
CA ALA A 116 1.63 -9.59 37.41
C ALA A 116 2.00 -10.10 36.00
N GLU A 117 1.37 -11.17 35.54
CA GLU A 117 1.38 -11.58 34.14
C GLU A 117 0.43 -10.68 33.31
N PRO A 118 0.71 -10.42 32.02
CA PRO A 118 -0.17 -9.63 31.18
C PRO A 118 -1.39 -10.47 30.78
N VAL A 119 -2.55 -10.10 31.30
CA VAL A 119 -3.82 -10.79 31.07
C VAL A 119 -4.23 -10.69 29.59
N SER A 120 -4.59 -11.85 29.05
CA SER A 120 -5.13 -12.08 27.71
C SER A 120 -6.41 -11.28 27.45
N LEU A 121 -6.48 -10.76 26.23
CA LEU A 121 -7.54 -9.96 25.62
C LEU A 121 -8.83 -10.78 25.39
N MET A 122 -9.52 -11.21 26.45
CA MET A 122 -10.81 -11.94 26.36
C MET A 122 -11.79 -11.65 27.51
N GLU A 123 -11.63 -10.54 28.25
CA GLU A 123 -12.56 -10.20 29.34
C GLU A 123 -13.20 -8.82 29.09
N GLY A 124 -14.28 -8.81 28.31
CA GLY A 124 -15.11 -7.61 28.08
C GLY A 124 -16.03 -7.25 29.25
N ASP A 125 -16.06 -8.06 30.32
CA ASP A 125 -17.10 -7.97 31.36
C ASP A 125 -16.52 -7.87 32.79
N ARG A 126 -15.26 -8.28 33.02
CA ARG A 126 -14.62 -8.16 34.35
C ARG A 126 -14.09 -6.76 34.66
N GLY A 127 -13.70 -6.00 33.65
CA GLY A 127 -13.15 -4.65 33.83
C GLY A 127 -14.17 -3.62 34.32
N GLU A 128 -15.46 -3.78 34.00
CA GLU A 128 -16.52 -2.88 34.50
C GLU A 128 -16.78 -3.09 35.99
N SER A 129 -16.81 -4.35 36.44
CA SER A 129 -16.97 -4.69 37.86
C SER A 129 -15.79 -4.21 38.72
N ASP A 130 -14.56 -4.28 38.19
CA ASP A 130 -13.37 -3.79 38.91
C ASP A 130 -13.30 -2.26 38.98
N LEU A 131 -13.79 -1.57 37.95
CA LEU A 131 -13.88 -0.12 37.96
C LEU A 131 -15.00 0.37 38.88
N GLU A 132 -16.16 -0.28 38.85
CA GLU A 132 -17.29 0.03 39.73
C GLU A 132 -16.93 -0.19 41.21
N THR A 133 -16.21 -1.26 41.52
CA THR A 133 -15.68 -1.48 42.88
C THR A 133 -14.61 -0.46 43.27
N HIS A 134 -13.80 0.03 42.33
CA HIS A 134 -12.87 1.14 42.59
C HIS A 134 -13.58 2.48 42.82
N LEU A 135 -14.67 2.75 42.09
CA LEU A 135 -15.52 3.93 42.29
C LEU A 135 -16.20 3.89 43.67
N TRP A 136 -16.65 2.72 44.11
CA TRP A 136 -17.18 2.52 45.46
C TRP A 136 -16.14 2.74 46.55
N ARG A 137 -14.90 2.27 46.36
CA ARG A 137 -13.80 2.54 47.31
C ARG A 137 -13.42 4.02 47.38
N LEU A 138 -13.57 4.78 46.29
CA LEU A 138 -13.34 6.23 46.28
C LEU A 138 -14.44 7.00 47.03
N ALA A 139 -15.66 6.46 47.11
CA ALA A 139 -16.77 7.05 47.84
C ALA A 139 -16.72 6.75 49.36
N GLU A 140 -16.11 5.64 49.77
CA GLU A 140 -16.03 5.17 51.16
C GLU A 140 -15.51 6.23 52.17
N PRO A 141 -14.49 7.07 51.86
CA PRO A 141 -14.05 8.14 52.74
C PRO A 141 -15.08 9.27 52.91
N PHE A 142 -15.87 9.55 51.87
CA PHE A 142 -16.94 10.56 51.91
C PHE A 142 -18.11 10.06 52.74
N GLU A 143 -18.52 8.80 52.55
CA GLU A 143 -19.57 8.17 53.34
C GLU A 143 -19.21 8.15 54.84
N LYS A 144 -17.99 7.74 55.19
CA LYS A 144 -17.49 7.80 56.57
C LYS A 144 -17.47 9.21 57.14
N MET A 145 -17.19 10.22 56.33
CA MET A 145 -17.22 11.62 56.76
C MET A 145 -18.64 12.11 57.00
N ILE A 146 -19.57 11.77 56.12
CA ILE A 146 -21.00 12.08 56.25
C ILE A 146 -21.57 11.40 57.49
N ASP A 147 -21.26 10.13 57.73
CA ASP A 147 -21.78 9.39 58.88
C ASP A 147 -21.26 9.94 60.21
N ARG A 148 -19.97 10.32 60.29
CA ARG A 148 -19.42 11.03 61.46
C ARG A 148 -20.11 12.37 61.73
N ARG A 149 -20.52 13.08 60.67
CA ARG A 149 -21.23 14.35 60.82
C ARG A 149 -22.68 14.15 61.24
N LYS A 150 -23.38 13.14 60.72
CA LYS A 150 -24.70 12.70 61.23
C LYS A 150 -24.64 12.33 62.71
N GLU A 151 -23.60 11.62 63.13
CA GLU A 151 -23.37 11.30 64.54
C GLU A 151 -23.14 12.58 65.38
N ARG A 152 -22.35 13.54 64.90
CA ARG A 152 -22.14 14.82 65.57
C ARG A 152 -23.44 15.63 65.67
N LEU A 153 -24.24 15.69 64.60
CA LEU A 153 -25.55 16.34 64.59
C LEU A 153 -26.49 15.72 65.63
N ALA A 154 -26.53 14.39 65.71
CA ALA A 154 -27.31 13.68 66.73
C ALA A 154 -26.83 13.97 68.16
N GLN A 155 -25.51 14.09 68.37
CA GLN A 155 -24.94 14.48 69.66
C GLN A 155 -25.32 15.92 70.05
N MET A 156 -25.29 16.85 69.09
CA MET A 156 -25.71 18.25 69.28
C MET A 156 -27.20 18.34 69.59
N ASP A 157 -28.05 17.59 68.88
CA ASP A 157 -29.48 17.51 69.18
C ASP A 157 -29.75 16.97 70.58
N GLY A 158 -28.98 15.96 71.02
CA GLY A 158 -29.04 15.46 72.40
C GLY A 158 -28.55 16.46 73.47
N LEU A 159 -27.62 17.36 73.15
CA LEU A 159 -27.21 18.45 74.04
C LEU A 159 -28.26 19.55 74.10
N ILE A 160 -28.82 19.94 72.95
CA ILE A 160 -29.88 20.95 72.85
C ILE A 160 -31.11 20.50 73.63
N GLU A 161 -31.55 19.24 73.50
CA GLU A 161 -32.71 18.73 74.24
C GLU A 161 -32.46 18.67 75.76
N ARG A 162 -31.24 18.33 76.19
CA ARG A 162 -30.86 18.39 77.62
C ARG A 162 -30.83 19.81 78.15
N ALA A 163 -30.31 20.77 77.38
CA ALA A 163 -30.32 22.18 77.75
C ALA A 163 -31.75 22.75 77.79
N ARG A 164 -32.60 22.39 76.83
CA ARG A 164 -34.02 22.79 76.79
C ARG A 164 -34.81 22.24 77.97
N THR A 165 -34.60 20.98 78.34
CA THR A 165 -35.25 20.38 79.51
C THR A 165 -34.78 21.02 80.83
N ARG A 166 -33.49 21.35 80.94
CA ARG A 166 -32.95 22.08 82.08
C ARG A 166 -33.50 23.51 82.17
N ILE A 167 -33.60 24.23 81.05
CA ILE A 167 -34.20 25.57 80.98
C ILE A 167 -35.66 25.54 81.44
N LYS A 168 -36.45 24.55 81.01
CA LYS A 168 -37.85 24.36 81.44
C LYS A 168 -37.98 24.07 82.95
N ALA A 169 -37.03 23.34 83.53
CA ALA A 169 -37.02 23.07 84.97
C ALA A 169 -36.67 24.32 85.81
N LEU A 170 -35.92 25.26 85.24
CA LEU A 170 -35.49 26.51 85.89
C LEU A 170 -36.40 27.70 85.59
N GLU A 171 -37.51 27.49 84.87
CA GLU A 171 -38.29 28.57 84.27
C GLU A 171 -39.05 29.43 85.29
N ASP A 172 -39.53 28.79 86.36
CA ASP A 172 -40.28 29.43 87.46
C ASP A 172 -39.38 29.82 88.65
N SER A 173 -38.07 29.58 88.54
CA SER A 173 -37.12 29.92 89.59
C SER A 173 -36.88 31.41 89.67
N THR A 174 -36.87 31.93 90.89
CA THR A 174 -36.55 33.34 91.21
C THR A 174 -35.14 33.50 91.78
N ASN A 175 -34.37 32.42 91.88
CA ASN A 175 -32.99 32.46 92.34
C ASN A 175 -32.09 33.10 91.26
N GLU A 176 -31.36 34.17 91.58
CA GLU A 176 -30.48 34.86 90.62
C GLU A 176 -29.45 33.95 89.95
N ILE A 177 -28.98 32.93 90.67
CA ILE A 177 -28.00 31.94 90.15
C ILE A 177 -28.64 31.07 89.06
N GLU A 178 -29.89 30.64 89.27
CA GLU A 178 -30.63 29.79 88.33
C GLU A 178 -31.08 30.59 87.10
N VAL A 179 -31.38 31.89 87.27
CA VAL A 179 -31.62 32.81 86.15
C VAL A 179 -30.38 32.97 85.27
N ARG A 180 -29.19 33.12 85.86
CA ARG A 180 -27.92 33.17 85.09
C ARG A 180 -27.62 31.84 84.40
N GLU A 181 -27.86 30.70 85.07
CA GLU A 181 -27.72 29.37 84.46
C GLU A 181 -28.64 29.24 83.23
N ARG A 182 -29.89 29.70 83.33
CA ARG A 182 -30.85 29.69 82.22
C ARG A 182 -30.39 30.55 81.04
N GLU A 183 -29.90 31.76 81.29
CA GLU A 183 -29.39 32.65 80.23
C GLU A 183 -28.15 32.07 79.55
N GLU A 184 -27.24 31.48 80.31
CA GLU A 184 -26.05 30.79 79.77
C GLU A 184 -26.45 29.57 78.92
N LEU A 185 -27.40 28.75 79.38
CA LEU A 185 -27.93 27.63 78.60
C LEU A 185 -28.62 28.08 77.30
N LYS A 186 -29.32 29.23 77.30
CA LYS A 186 -29.90 29.80 76.08
C LYS A 186 -28.82 30.21 75.09
N ARG A 187 -27.76 30.88 75.56
CA ARG A 187 -26.61 31.26 74.73
C ARG A 187 -25.92 30.03 74.13
N GLN A 188 -25.72 28.98 74.93
CA GLN A 188 -25.13 27.72 74.44
C GLN A 188 -26.00 27.01 73.39
N ILE A 189 -27.34 27.07 73.52
CA ILE A 189 -28.24 26.55 72.49
C ILE A 189 -28.10 27.37 71.19
N GLU A 190 -28.04 28.69 71.27
CA GLU A 190 -27.87 29.54 70.08
C GLU A 190 -26.55 29.24 69.34
N GLU A 191 -25.45 29.08 70.07
CA GLU A 191 -24.15 28.70 69.50
C GLU A 191 -24.19 27.30 68.84
N LEU A 192 -24.80 26.31 69.50
CA LEU A 192 -24.96 24.97 68.95
C LEU A 192 -25.87 24.95 67.70
N LEU A 193 -26.87 25.82 67.62
CA LEU A 193 -27.74 25.93 66.44
C LEU A 193 -26.97 26.51 65.24
N LEU A 194 -26.12 27.51 65.45
CA LEU A 194 -25.25 28.06 64.40
C LEU A 194 -24.25 27.01 63.91
N GLU A 195 -23.59 26.29 64.83
CA GLU A 195 -22.70 25.19 64.44
C GLU A 195 -23.44 24.09 63.66
N LYS A 196 -24.70 23.79 64.03
CA LYS A 196 -25.53 22.81 63.35
C LYS A 196 -25.84 23.25 61.91
N GLU A 197 -26.21 24.50 61.70
CA GLU A 197 -26.44 25.06 60.37
C GLU A 197 -25.17 25.02 59.50
N ASP A 198 -24.01 25.33 60.08
CA ASP A 198 -22.74 25.26 59.34
C ASP A 198 -22.38 23.82 58.95
N ILE A 199 -22.60 22.83 59.83
CA ILE A 199 -22.40 21.42 59.49
C ILE A 199 -23.31 21.00 58.34
N LEU A 200 -24.59 21.39 58.37
CA LEU A 200 -25.56 21.06 57.32
C LEU A 200 -25.16 21.65 55.95
N LYS A 201 -24.71 22.91 55.89
CA LYS A 201 -24.22 23.52 54.64
C LYS A 201 -23.02 22.75 54.07
N ILE A 202 -22.12 22.27 54.92
CA ILE A 202 -20.96 21.50 54.46
C ILE A 202 -21.40 20.09 54.02
N GLU A 203 -22.44 19.50 54.61
CA GLU A 203 -23.02 18.24 54.13
C GLU A 203 -23.64 18.39 52.74
N GLU A 204 -24.43 19.44 52.51
CA GLU A 204 -24.98 19.76 51.18
C GLU A 204 -23.88 19.90 50.14
N GLY A 205 -22.82 20.67 50.45
CA GLY A 205 -21.66 20.83 49.56
C GLY A 205 -20.91 19.53 49.28
N LEU A 206 -20.80 18.61 50.25
CA LEU A 206 -20.20 17.30 50.03
C LEU A 206 -21.04 16.44 49.07
N VAL A 207 -22.36 16.44 49.22
CA VAL A 207 -23.28 15.68 48.36
C VAL A 207 -23.25 16.22 46.93
N GLU A 208 -23.21 17.53 46.75
CA GLU A 208 -23.04 18.16 45.43
C GLU A 208 -21.72 17.75 44.78
N MET A 209 -20.62 17.80 45.55
CA MET A 209 -19.32 17.35 45.06
C MET A 209 -19.34 15.87 44.66
N GLU A 210 -19.90 14.98 45.49
CA GLU A 210 -20.04 13.56 45.17
C GLU A 210 -20.80 13.34 43.85
N ASN A 211 -21.90 14.07 43.65
CA ASN A 211 -22.70 14.00 42.42
C ASN A 211 -21.91 14.51 41.20
N THR A 212 -21.18 15.63 41.32
CA THR A 212 -20.34 16.13 40.22
C THR A 212 -19.22 15.16 39.87
N TYR A 213 -18.54 14.55 40.85
CA TYR A 213 -17.51 13.54 40.60
C TYR A 213 -18.08 12.30 39.92
N ARG A 214 -19.23 11.78 40.38
CA ARG A 214 -19.91 10.65 39.73
C ARG A 214 -20.28 10.97 38.28
N ASN A 215 -20.78 12.17 38.01
CA ASN A 215 -21.13 12.59 36.66
C ASN A 215 -19.91 12.70 35.75
N ILE A 216 -18.81 13.30 36.23
CA ILE A 216 -17.56 13.39 35.46
C ILE A 216 -17.01 11.99 35.14
N LEU A 217 -17.02 11.08 36.12
CA LEU A 217 -16.51 9.72 35.95
C LEU A 217 -17.35 8.93 34.94
N ARG A 218 -18.69 9.05 34.97
CA ARG A 218 -19.56 8.46 33.93
C ARG A 218 -19.27 9.03 32.55
N MET A 219 -19.19 10.36 32.43
CA MET A 219 -18.89 11.01 31.14
C MET A 219 -17.54 10.52 30.57
N GLN A 220 -16.52 10.43 31.41
CA GLN A 220 -15.21 9.89 31.00
C GLN A 220 -15.29 8.43 30.58
N GLN A 221 -16.06 7.60 31.30
CA GLN A 221 -16.28 6.20 30.95
C GLN A 221 -16.99 6.07 29.60
N ASP A 222 -18.02 6.86 29.35
CA ASP A 222 -18.77 6.84 28.08
C ASP A 222 -17.90 7.32 26.90
N GLU A 223 -17.09 8.36 27.10
CA GLU A 223 -16.11 8.79 26.10
C GLU A 223 -15.08 7.71 25.76
N LEU A 224 -14.58 7.00 26.78
CA LEU A 224 -13.63 5.90 26.58
C LEU A 224 -14.29 4.74 25.82
N LYS A 225 -15.51 4.36 26.18
CA LYS A 225 -16.30 3.35 25.46
C LYS A 225 -16.57 3.75 24.01
N ALA A 226 -16.90 5.01 23.75
CA ALA A 226 -17.09 5.53 22.39
C ALA A 226 -15.80 5.48 21.57
N LYS A 227 -14.66 5.84 22.16
CA LYS A 227 -13.34 5.73 21.51
C LYS A 227 -12.96 4.28 21.24
N GLU A 228 -13.22 3.39 22.18
CA GLU A 228 -12.95 1.96 22.04
C GLU A 228 -13.79 1.33 20.92
N THR A 229 -15.09 1.59 20.90
CA THR A 229 -16.00 1.10 19.85
C THR A 229 -15.60 1.65 18.47
N SER A 230 -15.22 2.92 18.37
CA SER A 230 -14.68 3.51 17.13
C SER A 230 -13.37 2.85 16.67
N LEU A 231 -12.46 2.54 17.60
CA LEU A 231 -11.21 1.83 17.30
C LEU A 231 -11.48 0.40 16.84
N ARG A 232 -12.37 -0.33 17.53
CA ARG A 232 -12.79 -1.69 17.14
C ARG A 232 -13.40 -1.69 15.73
N ALA A 233 -14.26 -0.73 15.42
CA ALA A 233 -14.85 -0.61 14.08
C ALA A 233 -13.78 -0.35 12.99
N ARG A 234 -12.79 0.50 13.26
CA ARG A 234 -11.67 0.74 12.34
C ARG A 234 -10.80 -0.49 12.14
N ILE A 235 -10.49 -1.23 13.21
CA ILE A 235 -9.73 -2.48 13.13
C ILE A 235 -10.48 -3.49 12.26
N GLU A 236 -11.80 -3.61 12.44
CA GLU A 236 -12.61 -4.52 11.65
C GLU A 236 -12.68 -4.12 10.17
N ALA A 237 -12.79 -2.82 9.88
CA ALA A 237 -12.68 -2.31 8.51
C ALA A 237 -11.33 -2.66 7.87
N PHE A 238 -10.22 -2.47 8.59
CA PHE A 238 -8.89 -2.85 8.10
C PHE A 238 -8.76 -4.36 7.85
N ARG A 239 -9.34 -5.20 8.71
CA ARG A 239 -9.37 -6.66 8.50
C ARG A 239 -10.10 -7.00 7.21
N GLN A 240 -11.29 -6.43 6.99
CA GLN A 240 -12.06 -6.67 5.77
C GLN A 240 -11.34 -6.17 4.51
N GLU A 241 -10.64 -5.05 4.58
CA GLU A 241 -9.80 -4.56 3.48
C GLU A 241 -8.62 -5.49 3.19
N LEU A 242 -7.96 -6.02 4.22
CA LEU A 242 -6.90 -7.01 4.06
C LEU A 242 -7.42 -8.29 3.41
N GLU A 243 -8.56 -8.81 3.85
CA GLU A 243 -9.19 -9.98 3.22
C GLU A 243 -9.57 -9.72 1.76
N LYS A 244 -10.11 -8.54 1.45
CA LYS A 244 -10.42 -8.16 0.06
C LYS A 244 -9.15 -8.11 -0.80
N ARG A 245 -8.06 -7.54 -0.26
CA ARG A 245 -6.77 -7.50 -0.94
C ARG A 245 -6.18 -8.89 -1.14
N GLU A 246 -6.26 -9.76 -0.13
CA GLU A 246 -5.80 -11.15 -0.22
C GLU A 246 -6.57 -11.93 -1.29
N ARG A 247 -7.90 -11.76 -1.36
CA ARG A 247 -8.72 -12.34 -2.44
C ARG A 247 -8.30 -11.81 -3.81
N SER A 248 -8.08 -10.51 -3.94
CA SER A 248 -7.65 -9.91 -5.22
C SER A 248 -6.26 -10.41 -5.64
N TYR A 249 -5.34 -10.56 -4.69
CA TYR A 249 -4.02 -11.12 -4.93
C TYR A 249 -4.11 -12.58 -5.35
N GLY A 250 -4.99 -13.36 -4.72
CA GLY A 250 -5.29 -14.74 -5.14
C GLY A 250 -5.75 -14.84 -6.59
N GLN A 251 -6.67 -13.96 -7.01
CA GLN A 251 -7.15 -13.92 -8.40
C GLN A 251 -6.07 -13.51 -9.41
N ILE A 252 -5.23 -12.53 -9.05
CA ILE A 252 -4.11 -12.12 -9.90
C ILE A 252 -3.12 -13.27 -10.06
N ARG A 253 -2.80 -13.96 -8.97
CA ARG A 253 -1.90 -15.11 -8.98
C ARG A 253 -2.42 -16.27 -9.83
N GLU A 254 -3.73 -16.52 -9.81
CA GLU A 254 -4.36 -17.51 -10.68
C GLU A 254 -4.23 -17.12 -12.15
N ARG A 255 -4.52 -15.86 -12.50
CA ARG A 255 -4.34 -15.33 -13.87
C ARG A 255 -2.89 -15.37 -14.33
N GLU A 256 -1.94 -15.04 -13.46
CA GLU A 256 -0.50 -15.16 -13.75
C GLU A 256 -0.14 -16.62 -14.07
N SER A 257 -0.67 -17.58 -13.29
CA SER A 257 -0.42 -19.00 -13.56
C SER A 257 -1.00 -19.47 -14.90
N ASP A 258 -2.18 -18.96 -15.28
CA ASP A 258 -2.79 -19.24 -16.58
C ASP A 258 -1.99 -18.63 -17.74
N ILE A 259 -1.50 -17.40 -17.58
CA ILE A 259 -0.65 -16.74 -18.58
C ILE A 259 0.65 -17.53 -18.78
N VAL A 260 1.34 -17.89 -17.69
CA VAL A 260 2.57 -18.70 -17.77
C VAL A 260 2.31 -20.02 -18.49
N ARG A 261 1.18 -20.68 -18.22
CA ARG A 261 0.80 -21.92 -18.92
C ARG A 261 0.63 -21.70 -20.41
N ARG A 262 -0.05 -20.62 -20.82
CA ARG A 262 -0.23 -20.26 -22.23
C ARG A 262 1.10 -19.89 -22.89
N GLU A 263 1.97 -19.16 -22.20
CA GLU A 263 3.32 -18.83 -22.70
C GLU A 263 4.15 -20.09 -22.96
N ASP A 264 4.08 -21.08 -22.08
CA ASP A 264 4.75 -22.36 -22.28
C ASP A 264 4.17 -23.13 -23.48
N GLU A 265 2.83 -23.12 -23.65
CA GLU A 265 2.18 -23.68 -24.84
C GLU A 265 2.63 -22.99 -26.13
N PHE A 266 2.69 -21.66 -26.15
CA PHE A 266 3.20 -20.87 -27.28
C PHE A 266 4.67 -21.17 -27.55
N ARG A 267 5.51 -21.29 -26.52
CA ARG A 267 6.92 -21.64 -26.66
C ARG A 267 7.10 -22.99 -27.34
N VAL A 268 6.28 -23.99 -26.96
CA VAL A 268 6.29 -25.32 -27.60
C VAL A 268 5.85 -25.23 -29.07
N LEU A 269 4.81 -24.45 -29.37
CA LEU A 269 4.36 -24.24 -30.76
C LEU A 269 5.43 -23.56 -31.62
N MET A 270 6.06 -22.51 -31.11
CA MET A 270 7.15 -21.82 -31.79
C MET A 270 8.34 -22.73 -32.07
N ASN A 271 8.72 -23.58 -31.10
CA ASN A 271 9.77 -24.57 -31.32
C ASN A 271 9.43 -25.55 -32.46
N ARG A 272 8.18 -26.02 -32.51
CA ARG A 272 7.70 -26.88 -33.61
C ARG A 272 7.70 -26.17 -34.96
N LEU A 273 7.36 -24.88 -34.99
CA LEU A 273 7.41 -24.08 -36.22
C LEU A 273 8.84 -23.90 -36.71
N HIS A 274 9.79 -23.55 -35.83
CA HIS A 274 11.20 -23.46 -36.19
C HIS A 274 11.77 -24.81 -36.66
N GLU A 275 11.34 -25.93 -36.09
CA GLU A 275 11.72 -27.26 -36.58
C GLU A 275 11.21 -27.51 -38.00
N ARG A 276 9.94 -27.20 -38.27
CA ARG A 276 9.34 -27.31 -39.61
C ARG A 276 10.01 -26.38 -40.62
N GLU A 277 10.35 -25.17 -40.23
CA GLU A 277 11.07 -24.20 -41.07
C GLU A 277 12.44 -24.76 -41.50
N ARG A 278 13.22 -25.29 -40.56
CA ARG A 278 14.50 -25.97 -40.88
C ARG A 278 14.32 -27.20 -41.77
N GLU A 279 13.23 -27.94 -41.61
CA GLU A 279 12.92 -29.06 -42.50
C GLU A 279 12.58 -28.60 -43.92
N LEU A 280 11.85 -27.49 -44.06
CA LEU A 280 11.51 -26.89 -45.34
C LEU A 280 12.74 -26.31 -46.03
N GLU A 281 13.62 -25.59 -45.31
CA GLU A 281 14.90 -25.12 -45.85
C GLU A 281 15.73 -26.28 -46.41
N LYS A 282 15.87 -27.38 -45.66
CA LYS A 282 16.57 -28.58 -46.14
C LYS A 282 15.94 -29.16 -47.41
N ARG A 283 14.61 -29.20 -47.48
CA ARG A 283 13.90 -29.68 -48.68
C ARG A 283 14.12 -28.73 -49.85
N GLU A 284 14.11 -27.43 -49.61
CA GLU A 284 14.35 -26.40 -50.62
C GLU A 284 15.78 -26.52 -51.18
N ASP A 285 16.79 -26.66 -50.31
CA ASP A 285 18.17 -26.85 -50.74
C ASP A 285 18.36 -28.12 -51.58
N LEU A 286 17.73 -29.24 -51.18
CA LEU A 286 17.71 -30.47 -51.99
C LEU A 286 17.06 -30.26 -53.36
N LEU A 287 15.98 -29.48 -53.45
CA LEU A 287 15.33 -29.16 -54.71
C LEU A 287 16.18 -28.23 -55.57
N ARG A 288 16.86 -27.24 -54.97
CA ARG A 288 17.81 -26.35 -55.65
C ARG A 288 18.98 -27.13 -56.22
N ASP A 289 19.57 -28.05 -55.46
CA ASP A 289 20.66 -28.90 -55.94
C ASP A 289 20.20 -29.84 -57.07
N LYS A 290 19.00 -30.41 -56.96
CA LYS A 290 18.41 -31.21 -58.03
C LYS A 290 18.18 -30.38 -59.31
N ALA A 291 17.72 -29.13 -59.18
CA ALA A 291 17.55 -28.23 -60.31
C ALA A 291 18.90 -27.94 -60.98
N ARG A 292 19.94 -27.62 -60.21
CA ARG A 292 21.31 -27.42 -60.74
C ARG A 292 21.83 -28.64 -61.50
N LEU A 293 21.67 -29.85 -60.95
CA LEU A 293 22.09 -31.08 -61.64
C LEU A 293 21.33 -31.32 -62.94
N LEU A 294 20.03 -30.99 -62.97
CA LEU A 294 19.23 -31.07 -64.20
C LEU A 294 19.69 -30.04 -65.23
N ASP A 295 19.99 -28.81 -64.81
CA ASP A 295 20.54 -27.77 -65.67
C ASP A 295 21.90 -28.19 -66.23
N GLU A 296 22.83 -28.67 -65.40
CA GLU A 296 24.14 -29.20 -65.84
C GLU A 296 23.97 -30.33 -66.84
N ARG A 297 23.05 -31.26 -66.58
CA ARG A 297 22.73 -32.36 -67.52
C ARG A 297 22.14 -31.83 -68.82
N HIS A 298 21.25 -30.84 -68.76
CA HIS A 298 20.69 -30.21 -69.94
C HIS A 298 21.78 -29.55 -70.78
N HIS A 299 22.69 -28.79 -70.16
CA HIS A 299 23.82 -28.18 -70.85
C HIS A 299 24.73 -29.25 -71.50
N ALA A 300 25.06 -30.32 -70.78
CA ALA A 300 25.86 -31.42 -71.33
C ALA A 300 25.17 -32.13 -72.51
N LEU A 301 23.84 -32.32 -72.45
CA LEU A 301 23.06 -32.87 -73.56
C LEU A 301 23.03 -31.91 -74.74
N SER A 302 22.80 -30.61 -74.51
CA SER A 302 22.83 -29.60 -75.56
C SER A 302 24.21 -29.50 -76.22
N GLU A 303 25.30 -29.57 -75.47
CA GLU A 303 26.66 -29.63 -76.03
C GLU A 303 26.87 -30.89 -76.88
N ALA A 304 26.42 -32.05 -76.39
CA ALA A 304 26.48 -33.30 -77.13
C ALA A 304 25.62 -33.25 -78.41
N GLU A 305 24.45 -32.61 -78.36
CA GLU A 305 23.58 -32.36 -79.52
C GLU A 305 24.28 -31.47 -80.55
N VAL A 306 24.88 -30.35 -80.12
CA VAL A 306 25.66 -29.47 -81.02
C VAL A 306 26.84 -30.21 -81.64
N ASP A 307 27.51 -31.10 -80.90
CA ASP A 307 28.58 -31.92 -81.43
C ASP A 307 28.09 -33.00 -82.40
N LEU A 308 26.93 -33.60 -82.13
CA LEU A 308 26.25 -34.49 -83.06
C LEU A 308 25.80 -33.74 -84.31
N GLU A 309 25.30 -32.52 -84.21
CA GLU A 309 24.95 -31.65 -85.32
C GLU A 309 26.19 -31.26 -86.12
N ARG A 310 27.32 -30.94 -85.48
CA ARG A 310 28.60 -30.73 -86.16
C ARG A 310 29.05 -31.97 -86.93
N ARG A 311 28.94 -33.15 -86.30
CA ARG A 311 29.26 -34.44 -86.95
C ARG A 311 28.28 -34.74 -88.09
N ARG A 312 27.00 -34.49 -87.89
CA ARG A 312 25.93 -34.63 -88.89
C ARG A 312 26.18 -33.69 -90.05
N TRP A 313 26.43 -32.42 -89.81
CA TRP A 313 26.82 -31.43 -90.82
C TRP A 313 28.08 -31.84 -91.57
N GLY A 314 29.09 -32.39 -90.89
CA GLY A 314 30.28 -32.95 -91.54
C GLY A 314 29.98 -34.18 -92.40
N LEU A 315 29.08 -35.05 -91.94
CA LEU A 315 28.56 -36.19 -92.71
C LEU A 315 27.62 -35.76 -93.83
N GLU A 316 26.89 -34.66 -93.66
CA GLU A 316 25.92 -34.08 -94.58
C GLU A 316 26.64 -33.24 -95.63
N GLN A 317 27.80 -32.66 -95.35
CA GLN A 317 28.73 -32.20 -96.39
C GLN A 317 29.27 -33.38 -97.21
N LYS A 318 29.70 -34.46 -96.54
CA LYS A 318 30.18 -35.69 -97.21
C LYS A 318 29.07 -36.41 -97.99
N ALA A 319 27.83 -36.33 -97.52
CA ALA A 319 26.64 -36.92 -98.14
C ALA A 319 25.97 -35.99 -99.14
N SER A 320 26.10 -34.66 -99.01
CA SER A 320 25.71 -33.68 -100.06
C SER A 320 26.70 -33.71 -101.23
N ALA A 321 27.93 -34.18 -101.01
CA ALA A 321 28.81 -34.64 -102.08
C ALA A 321 28.37 -35.98 -102.69
N ALA A 322 27.48 -36.75 -102.05
CA ALA A 322 27.08 -38.09 -102.46
C ALA A 322 25.59 -38.27 -102.83
N THR A 323 24.72 -37.29 -102.57
CA THR A 323 23.26 -37.50 -102.69
C THR A 323 22.51 -36.19 -102.77
N SER A 324 22.45 -35.65 -103.99
CA SER A 324 21.28 -34.98 -104.54
C SER A 324 20.10 -35.96 -104.69
N ALA A 325 19.67 -36.64 -103.62
CA ALA A 325 18.50 -37.52 -103.68
C ALA A 325 17.78 -37.70 -102.33
N ALA A 326 16.51 -37.29 -102.37
CA ALA A 326 15.38 -37.75 -101.57
C ALA A 326 15.20 -37.21 -100.13
N LYS A 327 13.92 -37.05 -99.79
CA LYS A 327 13.31 -36.05 -98.93
C LYS A 327 12.35 -36.74 -97.95
N ALA A 328 12.16 -36.10 -96.80
CA ALA A 328 10.95 -36.02 -95.96
C ALA A 328 10.52 -37.20 -95.07
N GLY A 329 10.04 -36.84 -93.88
CA GLY A 329 9.31 -37.69 -92.96
C GLY A 329 9.01 -36.98 -91.63
N GLU A 330 7.99 -36.12 -91.63
CA GLU A 330 7.43 -35.41 -90.47
C GLU A 330 6.49 -36.36 -89.71
N THR A 331 6.58 -36.41 -88.37
CA THR A 331 5.68 -37.21 -87.52
C THR A 331 4.98 -36.34 -86.48
N THR A 332 3.65 -36.37 -86.55
CA THR A 332 2.69 -35.62 -85.74
C THR A 332 2.46 -36.32 -84.40
N ILE A 333 2.61 -35.60 -83.27
CA ILE A 333 2.29 -36.10 -81.92
C ILE A 333 0.87 -35.68 -81.55
N THR A 334 -0.01 -36.67 -81.41
CA THR A 334 -1.38 -36.50 -80.89
C THR A 334 -1.37 -36.39 -79.37
N VAL A 335 -1.77 -35.24 -78.83
CA VAL A 335 -2.04 -35.05 -77.38
C VAL A 335 -3.43 -35.62 -77.07
N ALA A 336 -3.48 -36.68 -76.28
CA ALA A 336 -4.72 -37.18 -75.68
C ALA A 336 -5.10 -36.31 -74.46
N PRO A 337 -6.39 -36.08 -74.17
CA PRO A 337 -6.79 -35.20 -73.09
C PRO A 337 -6.64 -35.92 -71.75
N ALA A 338 -5.73 -35.42 -70.91
CA ALA A 338 -5.57 -35.88 -69.55
C ALA A 338 -6.72 -35.36 -68.67
N ALA A 339 -7.84 -36.08 -68.68
CA ALA A 339 -8.96 -35.82 -67.77
C ALA A 339 -8.51 -35.81 -66.29
N GLN A 340 -7.44 -36.55 -65.98
CA GLN A 340 -6.82 -36.64 -64.66
C GLN A 340 -6.00 -35.41 -64.30
N GLU A 341 -5.28 -34.81 -65.26
CA GLU A 341 -4.59 -33.52 -65.06
C GLU A 341 -5.60 -32.40 -64.87
N MET A 342 -6.74 -32.43 -65.55
CA MET A 342 -7.82 -31.46 -65.35
C MET A 342 -8.50 -31.59 -63.99
N THR A 343 -8.61 -32.80 -63.42
CA THR A 343 -9.11 -32.98 -62.04
C THR A 343 -8.08 -32.53 -61.00
N ASP A 344 -6.80 -32.81 -61.22
CA ASP A 344 -5.72 -32.38 -60.33
C ASP A 344 -5.53 -30.86 -60.38
N LEU A 345 -5.66 -30.26 -61.56
CA LEU A 345 -5.67 -28.80 -61.72
C LEU A 345 -6.87 -28.17 -61.03
N ARG A 346 -8.07 -28.77 -61.10
CA ARG A 346 -9.25 -28.29 -60.36
C ARG A 346 -9.05 -28.38 -58.85
N ALA A 347 -8.48 -29.48 -58.33
CA ALA A 347 -8.18 -29.63 -56.91
C ALA A 347 -7.11 -28.62 -56.42
N ARG A 348 -6.11 -28.32 -57.25
CA ARG A 348 -5.13 -27.27 -56.98
C ARG A 348 -5.74 -25.88 -57.03
N MET A 349 -6.66 -25.63 -57.96
CA MET A 349 -7.40 -24.37 -58.02
C MET A 349 -8.24 -24.15 -56.76
N THR A 350 -8.97 -25.16 -56.28
CA THR A 350 -9.74 -25.05 -55.03
C THR A 350 -8.85 -24.85 -53.82
N GLN A 351 -7.69 -25.52 -53.77
CA GLN A 351 -6.71 -25.31 -52.70
C GLN A 351 -6.13 -23.89 -52.72
N MET A 352 -5.84 -23.36 -53.91
CA MET A 352 -5.36 -21.98 -54.09
C MET A 352 -6.44 -20.96 -53.72
N GLU A 353 -7.71 -21.23 -54.04
CA GLU A 353 -8.86 -20.41 -53.65
C GLU A 353 -9.01 -20.36 -52.12
N GLU A 354 -8.94 -21.50 -51.43
CA GLU A 354 -8.96 -21.57 -49.96
C GLU A 354 -7.76 -20.85 -49.32
N GLN A 355 -6.57 -20.94 -49.94
CA GLN A 355 -5.40 -20.19 -49.48
C GLN A 355 -5.54 -18.68 -49.70
N MET A 356 -6.13 -18.26 -50.81
CA MET A 356 -6.42 -16.85 -51.05
C MET A 356 -7.46 -16.31 -50.07
N GLU A 357 -8.49 -17.10 -49.74
CA GLU A 357 -9.50 -16.70 -48.75
C GLU A 357 -8.90 -16.55 -47.35
N LYS A 358 -8.02 -17.47 -46.94
CA LYS A 358 -7.27 -17.35 -45.67
C LYS A 358 -6.36 -16.12 -45.65
N LEU A 359 -5.60 -15.89 -46.72
CA LEU A 359 -4.73 -14.71 -46.81
C LEU A 359 -5.54 -13.40 -46.85
N GLN A 360 -6.74 -13.41 -47.43
CA GLN A 360 -7.64 -12.25 -47.39
C GLN A 360 -8.19 -12.01 -45.99
N ALA A 361 -8.53 -13.06 -45.24
CA ALA A 361 -8.95 -12.96 -43.85
C ALA A 361 -7.81 -12.43 -42.95
N GLU A 362 -6.61 -13.00 -43.05
CA GLU A 362 -5.42 -12.54 -42.32
C GLU A 362 -5.07 -11.09 -42.66
N LYS A 363 -5.20 -10.70 -43.95
CA LYS A 363 -5.01 -9.30 -44.37
C LYS A 363 -6.07 -8.37 -43.77
N ALA A 364 -7.32 -8.83 -43.63
CA ALA A 364 -8.38 -8.04 -43.01
C ALA A 364 -8.16 -7.88 -41.51
N GLU A 365 -7.72 -8.94 -40.82
CA GLU A 365 -7.33 -8.89 -39.40
C GLU A 365 -6.15 -7.95 -39.18
N LEU A 366 -5.06 -8.09 -39.94
CA LEU A 366 -3.90 -7.19 -39.86
C LEU A 366 -4.27 -5.73 -40.17
N ALA A 367 -5.20 -5.49 -41.10
CA ALA A 367 -5.69 -4.14 -41.38
C ALA A 367 -6.49 -3.56 -40.21
N SER A 368 -7.25 -4.39 -39.48
CA SER A 368 -7.96 -3.96 -38.27
C SER A 368 -6.98 -3.66 -37.13
N GLU A 369 -5.99 -4.53 -36.90
CA GLU A 369 -4.94 -4.30 -35.90
C GLU A 369 -4.12 -3.05 -36.21
N GLN A 370 -3.78 -2.83 -37.48
CA GLN A 370 -3.07 -1.61 -37.90
C GLN A 370 -3.88 -0.36 -37.62
N LYS A 371 -5.21 -0.41 -37.79
CA LYS A 371 -6.10 0.71 -37.49
C LYS A 371 -6.19 0.97 -35.98
N GLU A 372 -6.31 -0.07 -35.16
CA GLU A 372 -6.32 0.06 -33.70
C GLU A 372 -4.99 0.63 -33.18
N LEU A 373 -3.86 0.16 -33.70
CA LEU A 373 -2.55 0.70 -33.38
C LEU A 373 -2.40 2.17 -33.80
N GLN A 374 -3.02 2.57 -34.91
CA GLN A 374 -3.02 3.96 -35.36
C GLN A 374 -3.87 4.85 -34.44
N GLU A 375 -5.06 4.41 -34.05
CA GLU A 375 -5.92 5.12 -33.09
C GLU A 375 -5.25 5.24 -31.71
N PHE A 376 -4.55 4.20 -31.26
CA PHE A 376 -3.75 4.23 -30.04
C PHE A 376 -2.57 5.20 -30.15
N ARG A 377 -1.87 5.23 -31.29
CA ARG A 377 -0.79 6.20 -31.56
C ARG A 377 -1.32 7.63 -31.52
N GLU A 378 -2.48 7.91 -32.11
CA GLU A 378 -3.11 9.24 -32.04
C GLU A 378 -3.49 9.64 -30.61
N SER A 379 -4.00 8.68 -29.82
CA SER A 379 -4.31 8.91 -28.40
C SER A 379 -3.05 9.26 -27.59
N ILE A 380 -1.94 8.55 -27.83
CA ILE A 380 -0.64 8.87 -27.24
C ILE A 380 -0.17 10.26 -27.69
N LYS A 381 -0.34 10.62 -28.97
CA LYS A 381 0.04 11.96 -29.46
C LYS A 381 -0.69 13.05 -28.68
N THR A 382 -1.98 12.90 -28.41
CA THR A 382 -2.75 13.86 -27.60
C THR A 382 -2.22 13.97 -26.18
N VAL A 383 -2.03 12.84 -25.50
CA VAL A 383 -1.51 12.83 -24.12
C VAL A 383 -0.11 13.45 -24.04
N MET A 384 0.74 13.17 -25.02
CA MET A 384 2.10 13.74 -25.06
C MET A 384 2.10 15.24 -25.33
N LYS A 385 1.16 15.76 -26.13
CA LYS A 385 0.96 17.22 -26.29
C LYS A 385 0.55 17.88 -24.98
N ASP A 386 -0.43 17.30 -24.28
CA ASP A 386 -0.89 17.83 -22.98
C ASP A 386 0.26 17.81 -21.95
N LEU A 387 1.09 16.77 -21.97
CA LEU A 387 2.28 16.68 -21.13
C LEU A 387 3.34 17.72 -21.51
N ASP A 388 3.60 17.97 -22.80
CA ASP A 388 4.55 18.99 -23.26
C ASP A 388 4.10 20.40 -22.86
N GLU A 389 2.81 20.71 -22.99
CA GLU A 389 2.22 21.97 -22.52
C GLU A 389 2.42 22.16 -21.01
N LEU A 390 2.11 21.13 -20.20
CA LEU A 390 2.32 21.15 -18.75
C LEU A 390 3.80 21.24 -18.36
N LEU A 391 4.70 20.64 -19.15
CA LEU A 391 6.14 20.76 -18.95
C LEU A 391 6.63 22.18 -19.29
N GLY A 392 5.99 22.86 -20.24
CA GLY A 392 6.24 24.28 -20.57
C GLY A 392 5.83 25.25 -19.46
N GLU A 393 4.88 24.88 -18.60
CA GLU A 393 4.45 25.69 -17.44
C GLU A 393 5.39 25.58 -16.22
N LEU A 394 6.40 24.70 -16.28
CA LEU A 394 7.35 24.54 -15.19
C LEU A 394 8.32 25.73 -15.08
N PRO A 395 8.84 26.04 -13.88
CA PRO A 395 9.88 27.05 -13.71
C PRO A 395 11.14 26.76 -14.55
N ASP A 396 11.71 27.80 -15.18
CA ASP A 396 12.87 27.74 -16.07
C ASP A 396 14.05 26.93 -15.50
N ASP A 397 14.29 27.03 -14.19
CA ASP A 397 15.38 26.32 -13.52
C ASP A 397 15.22 24.80 -13.57
N LYS A 398 13.98 24.30 -13.56
CA LYS A 398 13.66 22.87 -13.67
C LYS A 398 13.71 22.40 -15.13
N ILE A 399 13.20 23.22 -16.05
CA ILE A 399 13.28 22.94 -17.50
C ILE A 399 14.75 22.81 -17.92
N ARG A 400 15.62 23.74 -17.51
CA ARG A 400 17.06 23.71 -17.81
C ARG A 400 17.80 22.51 -17.21
N ARG A 401 17.35 21.99 -16.07
CA ARG A 401 17.90 20.77 -15.45
C ARG A 401 17.42 19.53 -16.19
N PHE A 402 16.15 19.48 -16.60
CA PHE A 402 15.58 18.39 -17.35
C PHE A 402 16.21 18.27 -18.75
N ALA A 403 16.35 19.39 -19.47
CA ALA A 403 16.99 19.44 -20.79
C ALA A 403 18.46 18.95 -20.79
N LYS A 404 19.16 19.03 -19.65
CA LYS A 404 20.53 18.51 -19.47
C LYS A 404 20.57 17.05 -19.02
N SER A 405 19.42 16.44 -18.74
CA SER A 405 19.32 15.07 -18.26
C SER A 405 19.33 14.08 -19.41
N SER A 406 19.84 12.86 -19.17
CA SER A 406 19.79 11.77 -20.16
C SER A 406 18.37 11.31 -20.49
N ARG A 407 17.37 11.69 -19.68
CA ARG A 407 15.95 11.38 -19.92
C ARG A 407 15.34 12.29 -20.96
N PHE A 408 15.90 13.49 -21.17
CA PHE A 408 15.45 14.40 -22.21
C PHE A 408 15.72 13.83 -23.61
N ALA A 409 16.86 13.16 -23.82
CA ALA A 409 17.14 12.51 -25.11
C ALA A 409 16.11 11.41 -25.45
N VAL A 410 15.62 10.68 -24.45
CA VAL A 410 14.55 9.68 -24.64
C VAL A 410 13.21 10.36 -24.90
N TYR A 411 12.94 11.47 -24.21
CA TYR A 411 11.74 12.28 -24.45
C TYR A 411 11.73 12.86 -25.87
N GLU A 412 12.83 13.48 -26.30
CA GLU A 412 13.02 14.05 -27.63
C GLU A 412 12.84 12.97 -28.72
N GLN A 413 13.44 11.80 -28.54
CA GLN A 413 13.25 10.67 -29.44
C GLN A 413 11.77 10.22 -29.53
N VAL A 414 11.06 10.16 -28.39
CA VAL A 414 9.63 9.80 -28.38
C VAL A 414 8.77 10.87 -29.05
N MET A 415 9.11 12.16 -28.89
CA MET A 415 8.42 13.25 -29.56
C MET A 415 8.66 13.22 -31.08
N ASP A 416 9.90 12.95 -31.51
CA ASP A 416 10.26 12.78 -32.92
C ASP A 416 9.56 11.58 -33.56
N ASP A 417 9.53 10.42 -32.88
CA ASP A 417 8.84 9.20 -33.35
C ASP A 417 7.32 9.40 -33.45
N LEU A 418 6.78 10.32 -32.65
CA LEU A 418 5.38 10.73 -32.67
C LEU A 418 5.11 11.92 -33.60
N GLU A 419 6.12 12.48 -34.28
CA GLU A 419 6.02 13.65 -35.17
C GLU A 419 5.30 14.83 -34.49
N LEU A 420 5.67 15.14 -33.25
CA LEU A 420 5.04 16.17 -32.42
C LEU A 420 5.81 17.48 -32.38
#